data_AF-A0A1I7Y698-F1
#
_entry.id   AF-A0A1I7Y698-F1
#
_cell.length_a   1.000
_cell.length_b   1.000
_cell.length_c   1.000
_cell.angle_alpha   90.00
_cell.angle_beta   90.00
_cell.angle_gamma   90.00
#
_symmetry.space_group_name_H-M   'P 1'
#
loop_
_entity.id
_entity.type
_entity.pdbx_description
1 polymer ?
#
loop_
_entity_poly.entity_id
_entity_poly.type
_entity_poly.pdbx_seq_one_letter_code
_entity_poly.pdbx_strand_id
1 'polypeptide(L)'
;MRSHYELVVAVSCKNADMSTLSVFKRDSSRSYVPSVQMASDSLPMDSVPPTFCLDVMGNLDLNWRKYGELAKALTGRWKAAARSFADNIHDLKLRCKVVDGQWSYVVTFRNHRDDRSTDELLAMSRRYIRCCYIVIITDYDDADYYSYDPCPKEKILNQLIPWAIQQLRPSSRIFFQHNLFHLSRQDAELCFLTREEADLVYRSLLDSSGFGIRCFGALGLKYYGPESETFLSTLIMEAIVNAWDKADNYLYVCTPRYTGLEEVLSVPVPPGVSRRLLKAKDENKYFMVWSKEKGSMLSCTIDYVEHKISFNSPPEERVYDPNNMCL
;
A
#
# COMPACT_ATOMS: atom_id res chain seq x y z
N MET A 1 36.75 -4.85 2.70
CA MET A 1 35.41 -5.27 2.23
C MET A 1 34.47 -5.34 3.42
N ARG A 2 33.43 -4.49 3.48
CA ARG A 2 32.37 -4.63 4.50
C ARG A 2 31.35 -5.62 3.96
N SER A 3 31.17 -6.75 4.64
CA SER A 3 30.09 -7.70 4.34
C SER A 3 28.75 -7.07 4.72
N HIS A 4 27.86 -6.88 3.73
CA HIS A 4 26.48 -6.50 3.98
C HIS A 4 25.69 -7.76 4.34
N TYR A 5 25.30 -7.89 5.61
CA TYR A 5 24.41 -8.96 6.07
C TYR A 5 22.96 -8.49 5.98
N GLU A 6 22.09 -9.30 5.40
CA GLU A 6 20.64 -9.11 5.43
C GLU A 6 20.06 -10.00 6.55
N LEU A 7 19.40 -9.38 7.53
CA LEU A 7 18.72 -10.11 8.58
C LEU A 7 17.27 -10.32 8.16
N VAL A 8 16.85 -11.58 8.04
CA VAL A 8 15.48 -11.95 7.64
C VAL A 8 14.74 -12.41 8.90
N VAL A 9 13.80 -11.61 9.37
CA VAL A 9 12.90 -12.01 10.46
C VAL A 9 11.68 -12.68 9.84
N ALA A 10 11.52 -13.98 10.08
CA ALA A 10 10.32 -14.69 9.67
C ALA A 10 9.41 -14.85 10.88
N VAL A 11 8.21 -14.28 10.79
CA VAL A 11 7.14 -14.51 11.75
C VAL A 11 6.22 -15.55 11.15
N SER A 12 6.28 -16.79 11.64
CA SER A 12 5.39 -17.85 11.17
C SER A 12 4.09 -17.82 11.97
N CYS A 13 3.05 -17.22 11.39
CA CYS A 13 1.70 -17.27 11.92
C CYS A 13 0.95 -18.47 11.30
N LYS A 14 1.02 -19.65 11.92
CA LYS A 14 0.16 -20.78 11.55
C LYS A 14 -0.93 -20.95 12.63
N ASN A 15 -2.20 -20.81 12.23
CA ASN A 15 -3.40 -21.14 13.02
C ASN A 15 -3.49 -20.50 14.41
N ALA A 16 -3.86 -19.22 14.51
CA ALA A 16 -4.19 -18.50 15.76
C ALA A 16 -3.18 -18.56 16.92
N ASP A 17 -2.09 -19.29 16.76
CA ASP A 17 -1.08 -19.58 17.77
C ASP A 17 0.23 -18.95 17.29
N MET A 18 0.56 -17.78 17.84
CA MET A 18 1.83 -17.09 17.57
C MET A 18 2.92 -17.71 18.44
N SER A 19 3.38 -18.91 18.09
CA SER A 19 4.32 -19.65 18.95
C SER A 19 5.79 -19.47 18.58
N THR A 20 6.15 -18.88 17.44
CA THR A 20 7.56 -18.75 17.05
C THR A 20 7.90 -17.51 16.22
N LEU A 21 8.79 -16.68 16.77
CA LEU A 21 9.51 -15.62 16.05
C LEU A 21 10.92 -16.13 15.75
N SER A 22 11.24 -16.33 14.48
CA SER A 22 12.57 -16.82 14.07
C SER A 22 13.34 -15.72 13.36
N VAL A 23 14.54 -15.42 13.85
CA VAL A 23 15.46 -14.47 13.24
C VAL A 23 16.52 -15.25 12.49
N PHE A 24 16.53 -15.15 11.16
CA PHE A 24 17.50 -15.81 10.30
C PHE A 24 18.55 -14.81 9.82
N LYS A 25 19.81 -15.22 9.83
CA LYS A 25 20.89 -14.50 9.14
C LYS A 25 20.95 -15.02 7.71
N ARG A 26 20.69 -14.16 6.72
CA ARG A 26 20.80 -14.55 5.30
C ARG A 26 22.26 -14.44 4.89
N ASP A 27 22.85 -15.56 4.48
CA ASP A 27 24.17 -15.57 3.86
C ASP A 27 24.02 -15.37 2.34
N SER A 28 24.82 -14.48 1.77
CA SER A 28 24.70 -14.03 0.38
C SER A 28 25.23 -15.03 -0.65
N SER A 29 25.79 -16.17 -0.23
CA SER A 29 26.23 -17.24 -1.13
C SER A 29 25.06 -18.16 -1.52
N ARG A 30 24.64 -18.09 -2.79
CA ARG A 30 23.63 -18.98 -3.40
C ARG A 30 24.11 -20.44 -3.41
N SER A 31 23.76 -21.21 -2.38
CA SER A 31 23.54 -22.66 -2.48
C SER A 31 22.73 -23.13 -1.28
N TYR A 32 21.48 -23.57 -1.50
CA TYR A 32 20.73 -24.32 -0.51
C TYR A 32 21.36 -25.71 -0.37
N VAL A 33 22.31 -25.85 0.55
CA VAL A 33 22.77 -27.15 1.03
C VAL A 33 21.99 -27.46 2.32
N PRO A 34 21.39 -28.66 2.48
CA PRO A 34 20.76 -29.07 3.73
C PRO A 34 21.79 -29.01 4.88
N SER A 35 21.41 -28.34 5.96
CA SER A 35 22.30 -27.92 7.04
C SER A 35 22.99 -29.09 7.76
N VAL A 36 24.32 -29.01 7.83
CA VAL A 36 25.11 -29.50 8.97
C VAL A 36 24.56 -28.82 10.23
N GLN A 37 24.25 -29.60 11.27
CA GLN A 37 23.93 -29.09 12.61
C GLN A 37 25.13 -28.30 13.15
N MET A 38 25.13 -27.00 12.92
CA MET A 38 25.97 -26.08 13.69
C MET A 38 25.41 -26.01 15.10
N ALA A 39 26.29 -26.18 16.09
CA ALA A 39 25.98 -26.09 17.51
C ALA A 39 25.15 -24.82 17.80
N SER A 40 24.06 -25.03 18.54
CA SER A 40 23.04 -24.07 18.93
C SER A 40 23.58 -23.08 19.98
N ASP A 41 24.62 -22.32 19.65
CA ASP A 41 24.99 -21.10 20.37
C ASP A 41 24.12 -19.94 19.88
N SER A 42 22.80 -20.14 19.85
CA SER A 42 21.86 -19.07 19.55
C SER A 42 21.95 -18.06 20.69
N LEU A 43 22.55 -16.89 20.42
CA LEU A 43 22.50 -15.77 21.34
C LEU A 43 21.04 -15.58 21.79
N PRO A 44 20.78 -15.43 23.10
CA PRO A 44 19.43 -15.30 23.60
C PRO A 44 18.75 -14.14 22.89
N MET A 45 17.48 -14.33 22.51
CA MET A 45 16.67 -13.34 21.78
C MET A 45 16.63 -11.96 22.47
N ASP A 46 16.95 -11.89 23.76
CA ASP A 46 17.03 -10.67 24.56
C ASP A 46 18.33 -9.87 24.39
N SER A 47 19.31 -10.39 23.65
CA SER A 47 20.58 -9.70 23.39
C SER A 47 20.47 -8.56 22.37
N VAL A 48 19.40 -8.54 21.56
CA VAL A 48 19.21 -7.48 20.55
C VAL A 48 18.84 -6.13 21.20
N PRO A 49 19.26 -4.99 20.64
CA PRO A 49 18.89 -3.67 21.16
C PRO A 49 17.36 -3.47 21.17
N PRO A 50 16.79 -2.79 22.18
CA PRO A 50 15.35 -2.51 22.23
C PRO A 50 14.82 -1.76 20.99
N THR A 51 15.64 -0.89 20.40
CA THR A 51 15.31 -0.16 19.17
C THR A 51 15.06 -1.10 18.00
N PHE A 52 15.89 -2.14 17.84
CA PHE A 52 15.72 -3.16 16.83
C PHE A 52 14.39 -3.92 16.99
N CYS A 53 14.04 -4.32 18.22
CA CYS A 53 12.73 -4.97 18.48
C CYS A 53 11.57 -4.07 18.06
N LEU A 54 11.63 -2.77 18.39
CA LEU A 54 10.59 -1.80 18.04
C LEU A 54 10.49 -1.60 16.52
N ASP A 55 11.62 -1.57 15.81
CA ASP A 55 11.63 -1.43 14.36
C ASP A 55 11.06 -2.67 13.68
N VAL A 56 11.37 -3.88 14.17
CA VAL A 56 10.74 -5.13 13.70
C VAL A 56 9.23 -5.09 13.95
N MET A 57 8.81 -4.76 15.18
CA MET A 57 7.39 -4.68 15.53
C MET A 57 6.65 -3.71 14.61
N GLY A 58 7.22 -2.53 14.34
CA GLY A 58 6.63 -1.53 13.45
C GLY A 58 6.51 -1.95 11.99
N ASN A 59 7.16 -3.04 11.57
CA ASN A 59 7.06 -3.58 10.21
C ASN A 59 6.09 -4.76 10.08
N LEU A 60 5.55 -5.30 11.19
CA LEU A 60 4.61 -6.44 11.13
C LEU A 60 3.21 -6.08 10.62
N ASP A 61 2.87 -4.79 10.58
CA ASP A 61 1.57 -4.25 10.17
C ASP A 61 0.35 -4.92 10.84
N LEU A 62 0.48 -5.31 12.11
CA LEU A 62 -0.59 -5.95 12.88
C LEU A 62 -1.56 -4.90 13.43
N ASN A 63 -2.82 -5.26 13.69
CA ASN A 63 -3.68 -4.37 14.49
C ASN A 63 -3.28 -4.41 15.97
N TRP A 64 -3.70 -3.40 16.74
CA TRP A 64 -3.36 -3.27 18.17
C TRP A 64 -3.71 -4.51 19.01
N ARG A 65 -4.84 -5.20 18.69
CA ARG A 65 -5.24 -6.44 19.39
C ARG A 65 -4.22 -7.56 19.17
N LYS A 66 -3.76 -7.71 17.93
CA LYS A 66 -2.74 -8.69 17.56
C LYS A 66 -1.38 -8.40 18.20
N TYR A 67 -1.00 -7.14 18.36
CA TYR A 67 0.17 -6.80 19.19
C TYR A 67 -0.04 -7.18 20.66
N GLY A 68 -1.26 -7.01 21.20
CA GLY A 68 -1.60 -7.44 22.55
C GLY A 68 -1.51 -8.97 22.74
N GLU A 69 -1.96 -9.75 21.75
CA GLU A 69 -1.76 -11.20 21.71
C GLU A 69 -0.27 -11.57 21.66
N LEU A 70 0.48 -10.93 20.76
CA LEU A 70 1.92 -11.14 20.62
C LEU A 70 2.68 -10.80 21.92
N ALA A 71 2.29 -9.74 22.63
CA ALA A 71 2.86 -9.39 23.92
C ALA A 71 2.57 -10.41 25.03
N LYS A 72 1.52 -11.24 24.90
CA LYS A 72 1.27 -12.36 25.82
C LYS A 72 2.17 -13.55 25.51
N ALA A 73 2.44 -13.79 24.23
CA ALA A 73 3.25 -14.92 23.77
C ALA A 73 4.76 -14.70 23.90
N LEU A 74 5.23 -13.47 23.72
CA LEU A 74 6.65 -13.14 23.78
C LEU A 74 7.15 -12.89 25.21
N THR A 75 8.47 -12.88 25.38
CA THR A 75 9.16 -12.58 26.64
C THR A 75 10.14 -11.42 26.47
N GLY A 76 10.71 -10.96 27.60
CA GLY A 76 11.81 -9.99 27.63
C GLY A 76 11.57 -8.70 26.82
N ARG A 77 12.56 -8.29 26.02
CA ARG A 77 12.51 -7.03 25.25
C ARG A 77 11.45 -7.05 24.14
N TRP A 78 11.23 -8.22 23.56
CA TRP A 78 10.23 -8.41 22.50
C TRP A 78 8.80 -8.25 23.01
N LYS A 79 8.50 -8.79 24.20
CA LYS A 79 7.24 -8.53 24.91
C LYS A 79 7.01 -7.04 25.15
N ALA A 80 8.04 -6.35 25.63
CA ALA A 80 7.95 -4.91 25.90
C ALA A 80 7.70 -4.12 24.60
N ALA A 81 8.38 -4.46 23.51
CA ALA A 81 8.15 -3.85 22.21
C ALA A 81 6.73 -4.11 21.68
N ALA A 82 6.25 -5.35 21.72
CA ALA A 82 4.89 -5.70 21.31
C ALA A 82 3.83 -4.97 22.14
N ARG A 83 4.01 -4.91 23.48
CA ARG A 83 3.12 -4.17 24.37
C ARG A 83 3.12 -2.67 24.06
N SER A 84 4.30 -2.09 23.83
CA SER A 84 4.42 -0.69 23.44
C SER A 84 3.62 -0.38 22.16
N PHE A 85 3.66 -1.25 21.14
CA PHE A 85 2.79 -1.10 19.97
C PHE A 85 1.31 -1.33 20.28
N ALA A 86 0.96 -2.33 21.10
CA ALA A 86 -0.44 -2.56 21.50
C ALA A 86 -1.07 -1.32 22.16
N ASP A 87 -0.29 -0.61 22.99
CA ASP A 87 -0.78 0.51 23.80
C ASP A 87 -0.73 1.86 23.07
N ASN A 88 0.18 2.03 22.10
CA ASN A 88 0.47 3.34 21.49
C ASN A 88 0.17 3.43 20.00
N ILE A 89 -0.19 2.34 19.31
CA ILE A 89 -0.40 2.38 17.86
C ILE A 89 -1.66 3.15 17.48
N HIS A 90 -1.51 4.02 16.48
CA HIS A 90 -2.57 4.88 16.00
C HIS A 90 -2.78 4.69 14.49
N ASP A 91 -3.92 4.11 14.12
CA ASP A 91 -4.34 3.93 12.74
C ASP A 91 -5.06 5.18 12.25
N LEU A 92 -4.30 6.02 11.57
CA LEU A 92 -4.69 7.31 11.03
C LEU A 92 -5.38 7.15 9.68
N LYS A 93 -6.43 7.93 9.47
CA LYS A 93 -7.06 8.17 8.18
C LYS A 93 -7.01 9.66 7.89
N LEU A 94 -6.35 10.02 6.79
CA LEU A 94 -6.36 11.38 6.27
C LEU A 94 -7.45 11.49 5.21
N ARG A 95 -8.41 12.37 5.43
CA ARG A 95 -9.38 12.76 4.39
C ARG A 95 -9.11 14.20 4.02
N CYS A 96 -8.89 14.46 2.74
CA CYS A 96 -8.82 15.80 2.19
C CYS A 96 -10.09 16.02 1.38
N LYS A 97 -10.69 17.20 1.51
CA LYS A 97 -11.87 17.60 0.75
C LYS A 97 -11.55 18.85 -0.06
N VAL A 98 -11.90 18.83 -1.34
CA VAL A 98 -11.72 19.94 -2.27
C VAL A 98 -13.06 20.28 -2.89
N VAL A 99 -13.58 21.46 -2.56
CA VAL A 99 -14.89 21.93 -3.03
C VAL A 99 -14.73 23.39 -3.46
N ASP A 100 -15.11 23.70 -4.70
CA ASP A 100 -14.95 25.04 -5.30
C ASP A 100 -13.51 25.59 -5.15
N GLY A 101 -12.51 24.72 -5.30
CA GLY A 101 -11.10 25.04 -5.09
C GLY A 101 -10.69 25.30 -3.64
N GLN A 102 -11.63 25.24 -2.69
CA GLN A 102 -11.34 25.35 -1.26
C GLN A 102 -10.93 23.99 -0.70
N TRP A 103 -9.79 24.00 -0.03
CA TRP A 103 -9.23 22.81 0.57
C TRP A 103 -9.56 22.74 2.06
N SER A 104 -9.90 21.55 2.50
CA SER A 104 -10.09 21.23 3.91
C SER A 104 -9.66 19.80 4.17
N TYR A 105 -9.44 19.45 5.42
CA TYR A 105 -9.07 18.08 5.76
C TYR A 105 -9.63 17.69 7.12
N VAL A 106 -9.70 16.39 7.35
CA VAL A 106 -9.92 15.82 8.67
C VAL A 106 -8.99 14.64 8.85
N VAL A 107 -8.40 14.55 10.03
CA VAL A 107 -7.66 13.38 10.46
C VAL A 107 -8.52 12.63 11.45
N THR A 108 -8.70 11.33 11.22
CA THR A 108 -9.46 10.47 12.13
C THR A 108 -8.68 9.23 12.49
N PHE A 109 -8.92 8.70 13.68
CA PHE A 109 -8.34 7.43 14.10
C PHE A 109 -9.41 6.35 14.13
N ARG A 110 -9.03 5.13 13.73
CA ARG A 110 -9.98 4.03 13.57
C ARG A 110 -10.77 3.70 14.85
N ASN A 111 -10.21 3.94 16.03
CA ASN A 111 -10.78 3.45 17.29
C ASN A 111 -11.36 4.55 18.18
N HIS A 112 -11.10 5.83 17.92
CA HIS A 112 -11.54 6.94 18.79
C HIS A 112 -11.79 8.19 17.94
N ARG A 113 -12.83 8.97 18.31
CA ARG A 113 -12.84 10.39 17.96
C ARG A 113 -11.72 11.01 18.76
N ASP A 114 -10.74 11.52 18.04
CA ASP A 114 -9.55 12.12 18.57
C ASP A 114 -9.59 13.58 18.13
N ASP A 115 -9.58 14.47 19.10
CA ASP A 115 -9.64 15.91 18.93
C ASP A 115 -8.24 16.54 18.90
N ARG A 116 -7.18 15.72 18.82
CA ARG A 116 -5.82 16.22 18.64
C ARG A 116 -5.70 17.11 17.43
N SER A 117 -5.10 18.26 17.64
CA SER A 117 -4.72 19.21 16.61
C SER A 117 -3.66 18.63 15.67
N THR A 118 -3.54 19.20 14.49
CA THR A 118 -2.53 18.79 13.50
C THR A 118 -1.10 18.93 14.01
N ASP A 119 -0.80 19.92 14.83
CA ASP A 119 0.55 20.09 15.38
C ASP A 119 0.86 18.98 16.40
N GLU A 120 -0.13 18.55 17.19
CA GLU A 120 0.01 17.37 18.06
C GLU A 120 0.22 16.09 17.25
N LEU A 121 -0.50 15.92 16.13
CA LEU A 121 -0.31 14.78 15.23
C LEU A 121 1.11 14.74 14.65
N LEU A 122 1.64 15.89 14.23
CA LEU A 122 2.99 16.01 13.68
C LEU A 122 4.07 15.82 14.76
N ALA A 123 3.77 16.16 16.02
CA ALA A 123 4.66 15.97 17.17
C ALA A 123 4.69 14.52 17.68
N MET A 124 3.69 13.70 17.36
CA MET A 124 3.65 12.30 17.77
C MET A 124 4.82 11.50 17.19
N SER A 125 5.24 10.48 17.93
CA SER A 125 6.27 9.56 17.48
C SER A 125 5.77 8.77 16.26
N ARG A 126 6.39 9.05 15.10
CA ARG A 126 6.12 8.38 13.81
C ARG A 126 6.18 6.85 13.90
N ARG A 127 6.93 6.30 14.86
CA ARG A 127 7.02 4.85 15.09
C ARG A 127 5.66 4.20 15.33
N TYR A 128 4.75 4.91 16.01
CA TYR A 128 3.44 4.37 16.38
C TYR A 128 2.29 4.88 15.50
N ILE A 129 2.57 5.77 14.56
CA ILE A 129 1.57 6.28 13.63
C ILE A 129 1.59 5.40 12.37
N ARG A 130 0.40 5.02 11.91
CA ARG A 130 0.22 4.36 10.62
C ARG A 130 -0.87 5.05 9.86
N CYS A 131 -0.57 5.53 8.67
CA CYS A 131 -1.62 6.00 7.78
C CYS A 131 -2.23 4.80 7.07
N CYS A 132 -3.43 4.39 7.46
CA CYS A 132 -4.13 3.27 6.82
C CYS A 132 -4.98 3.71 5.62
N TYR A 133 -5.27 5.00 5.52
CA TYR A 133 -6.18 5.53 4.52
C TYR A 133 -5.86 6.98 4.20
N ILE A 134 -5.62 7.28 2.93
CA ILE A 134 -5.61 8.63 2.38
C ILE A 134 -6.76 8.69 1.38
N VAL A 135 -7.68 9.63 1.54
CA VAL A 135 -8.72 9.88 0.56
C VAL A 135 -8.77 11.35 0.22
N ILE A 136 -8.81 11.65 -1.08
CA ILE A 136 -9.12 12.97 -1.58
C ILE A 136 -10.53 12.90 -2.14
N ILE A 137 -11.43 13.65 -1.51
CA ILE A 137 -12.85 13.70 -1.79
C ILE A 137 -13.15 15.05 -2.42
N THR A 138 -14.05 15.02 -3.39
CA THR A 138 -14.42 16.20 -4.18
C THR A 138 -15.93 16.42 -4.24
N ASP A 139 -16.69 15.59 -3.52
CA ASP A 139 -18.14 15.71 -3.43
C ASP A 139 -18.59 16.52 -2.21
N TYR A 140 -19.83 16.99 -2.27
CA TYR A 140 -20.47 17.71 -1.19
C TYR A 140 -21.00 16.77 -0.08
N ASP A 141 -21.38 15.54 -0.43
CA ASP A 141 -22.18 14.64 0.39
C ASP A 141 -21.46 14.08 1.64
N ASP A 142 -20.12 14.09 1.71
CA ASP A 142 -19.41 13.63 2.93
C ASP A 142 -19.41 14.69 4.07
N ALA A 143 -20.11 15.82 3.90
CA ALA A 143 -20.13 16.92 4.87
C ALA A 143 -20.83 16.58 6.20
N ASP A 144 -21.83 15.69 6.19
CA ASP A 144 -22.68 15.50 7.37
C ASP A 144 -22.04 14.66 8.48
N TYR A 145 -20.97 13.91 8.17
CA TYR A 145 -20.36 13.00 9.15
C TYR A 145 -19.08 13.54 9.80
N TYR A 146 -18.34 14.42 9.12
CA TYR A 146 -17.04 14.92 9.60
C TYR A 146 -16.99 16.44 9.60
N SER A 147 -16.47 17.02 10.68
CA SER A 147 -16.05 18.42 10.69
C SER A 147 -14.72 18.53 9.97
N TYR A 148 -14.72 19.16 8.80
CA TYR A 148 -13.53 19.42 8.02
C TYR A 148 -12.94 20.78 8.42
N ASP A 149 -11.64 20.81 8.73
CA ASP A 149 -10.94 22.05 9.03
C ASP A 149 -10.48 22.72 7.73
N PRO A 150 -10.92 23.97 7.46
CA PRO A 150 -10.41 24.73 6.32
C PRO A 150 -8.90 24.89 6.41
N CYS A 151 -8.20 24.70 5.30
CA CYS A 151 -6.75 24.67 5.30
C CYS A 151 -6.18 25.17 3.96
N PRO A 152 -5.11 25.98 3.96
CA PRO A 152 -4.41 26.30 2.72
C PRO A 152 -3.96 25.01 2.03
N LYS A 153 -4.19 24.93 0.72
CA LYS A 153 -3.86 23.74 -0.07
C LYS A 153 -2.38 23.39 0.00
N GLU A 154 -1.51 24.38 0.10
CA GLU A 154 -0.06 24.20 0.21
C GLU A 154 0.30 23.44 1.49
N LYS A 155 -0.43 23.65 2.59
CA LYS A 155 -0.21 22.89 3.83
C LYS A 155 -0.63 21.43 3.66
N ILE A 156 -1.75 21.16 2.99
CA ILE A 156 -2.20 19.79 2.72
C ILE A 156 -1.24 19.08 1.76
N LEU A 157 -0.97 19.67 0.61
CA LEU A 157 -0.22 19.07 -0.48
C LEU A 157 1.28 18.96 -0.17
N ASN A 158 1.89 19.97 0.46
CA ASN A 158 3.33 19.99 0.68
C ASN A 158 3.75 19.44 2.05
N GLN A 159 2.82 19.29 3.01
CA GLN A 159 3.15 18.82 4.35
C GLN A 159 2.36 17.59 4.76
N LEU A 160 1.02 17.66 4.78
CA LEU A 160 0.20 16.60 5.36
C LEU A 160 0.21 15.32 4.52
N ILE A 161 0.00 15.42 3.21
CA ILE A 161 0.02 14.26 2.32
C ILE A 161 1.41 13.60 2.32
N PRO A 162 2.53 14.31 2.08
CA PRO A 162 3.87 13.71 2.15
C PRO A 162 4.16 13.04 3.49
N TRP A 163 3.78 13.69 4.60
CA TRP A 163 3.94 13.11 5.93
C TRP A 163 3.12 11.82 6.10
N ALA A 164 1.85 11.82 5.66
CA ALA A 164 0.98 10.65 5.74
C ALA A 164 1.48 9.51 4.86
N ILE A 165 1.99 9.82 3.66
CA ILE A 165 2.59 8.86 2.73
C ILE A 165 3.78 8.13 3.39
N GLN A 166 4.63 8.85 4.14
CA GLN A 166 5.73 8.23 4.89
C GLN A 166 5.27 7.24 5.97
N GLN A 167 4.00 7.33 6.40
CA GLN A 167 3.40 6.42 7.39
C GLN A 167 2.56 5.30 6.76
N LEU A 168 2.57 5.16 5.42
CA LEU A 168 1.87 4.08 4.74
C LEU A 168 2.50 2.71 5.04
N ARG A 169 1.65 1.70 4.95
CA ARG A 169 1.93 0.29 5.24
C ARG A 169 1.35 -0.59 4.14
N PRO A 170 1.70 -1.89 4.12
CA PRO A 170 1.22 -2.78 3.09
C PRO A 170 -0.31 -2.91 2.99
N SER A 171 -1.03 -2.64 4.08
CA SER A 171 -2.50 -2.64 4.09
C SER A 171 -3.14 -1.29 3.81
N SER A 172 -2.34 -0.22 3.68
CA SER A 172 -2.83 1.15 3.51
C SER A 172 -3.53 1.34 2.17
N ARG A 173 -4.42 2.32 2.11
CA ARG A 173 -5.16 2.61 0.87
C ARG A 173 -5.11 4.07 0.53
N ILE A 174 -5.01 4.38 -0.75
CA ILE A 174 -5.01 5.74 -1.28
C ILE A 174 -6.11 5.81 -2.34
N PHE A 175 -7.08 6.70 -2.16
CA PHE A 175 -8.20 6.86 -3.07
C PHE A 175 -8.44 8.31 -3.44
N PHE A 176 -8.67 8.55 -4.73
CA PHE A 176 -9.16 9.81 -5.25
C PHE A 176 -10.62 9.56 -5.59
N GLN A 177 -11.50 9.83 -4.63
CA GLN A 177 -12.92 9.54 -4.74
C GLN A 177 -13.63 10.75 -5.34
N HIS A 178 -14.25 10.52 -6.50
CA HIS A 178 -15.32 11.36 -7.00
C HIS A 178 -16.57 10.50 -7.05
N ASN A 179 -17.60 10.88 -6.30
CA ASN A 179 -18.93 10.34 -6.53
C ASN A 179 -19.51 10.99 -7.81
N LEU A 180 -19.16 10.41 -8.96
CA LEU A 180 -19.66 10.85 -10.27
C LEU A 180 -21.13 10.49 -10.50
N PHE A 181 -21.78 9.77 -9.58
CA PHE A 181 -23.14 9.28 -9.77
C PHE A 181 -24.20 10.40 -9.78
N HIS A 182 -23.86 11.63 -9.37
CA HIS A 182 -24.85 12.70 -9.21
C HIS A 182 -24.51 14.04 -9.87
N LEU A 183 -23.33 14.21 -10.49
CA LEU A 183 -22.94 15.49 -11.08
C LEU A 183 -23.10 15.48 -12.61
N SER A 184 -23.70 16.54 -13.14
CA SER A 184 -23.69 16.79 -14.58
C SER A 184 -22.25 17.00 -15.06
N ARG A 185 -21.98 16.75 -16.35
CA ARG A 185 -20.64 16.95 -16.94
C ARG A 185 -20.11 18.38 -16.76
N GLN A 186 -21.00 19.37 -16.59
CA GLN A 186 -20.65 20.77 -16.38
C GLN A 186 -20.26 21.07 -14.93
N ASP A 187 -20.93 20.45 -13.94
CA ASP A 187 -20.59 20.62 -12.51
C ASP A 187 -19.31 19.88 -12.12
N ALA A 188 -18.92 18.90 -12.94
CA ALA A 188 -17.70 18.14 -12.73
C ALA A 188 -16.47 19.06 -12.72
N GLU A 189 -16.37 20.06 -13.61
CA GLU A 189 -15.19 20.93 -13.75
C GLU A 189 -14.81 21.70 -12.48
N LEU A 190 -15.78 22.04 -11.62
CA LEU A 190 -15.54 22.79 -10.38
C LEU A 190 -15.05 21.91 -9.21
N CYS A 191 -15.22 20.59 -9.32
CA CYS A 191 -14.90 19.64 -8.26
C CYS A 191 -13.61 18.87 -8.53
N PHE A 192 -12.78 19.21 -9.51
CA PHE A 192 -11.54 18.47 -9.77
C PHE A 192 -10.32 19.12 -9.10
N LEU A 193 -9.38 18.26 -8.69
CA LEU A 193 -7.99 18.71 -8.55
C LEU A 193 -7.54 19.28 -9.89
N THR A 194 -6.86 20.42 -9.84
CA THR A 194 -6.14 20.92 -11.02
C THR A 194 -5.03 19.93 -11.39
N ARG A 195 -4.53 20.03 -12.62
CA ARG A 195 -3.44 19.17 -13.12
C ARG A 195 -2.20 19.30 -12.26
N GLU A 196 -1.87 20.53 -11.89
CA GLU A 196 -0.75 20.88 -11.04
C GLU A 196 -0.88 20.26 -9.64
N GLU A 197 -2.09 20.26 -9.08
CA GLU A 197 -2.36 19.65 -7.77
C GLU A 197 -2.26 18.12 -7.82
N ALA A 198 -2.78 17.49 -8.87
CA ALA A 198 -2.63 16.05 -9.07
C ALA A 198 -1.15 15.65 -9.21
N ASP A 199 -0.38 16.39 -10.02
CA ASP A 199 1.06 16.19 -10.21
C ASP A 199 1.85 16.33 -8.89
N LEU A 200 1.51 17.29 -8.03
CA LEU A 200 2.12 17.42 -6.70
C LEU A 200 1.87 16.19 -5.81
N VAL A 201 0.64 15.65 -5.81
CA VAL A 201 0.34 14.43 -5.04
C VAL A 201 1.09 13.22 -5.63
N TYR A 202 1.12 13.10 -6.95
CA TYR A 202 1.84 12.06 -7.66
C TYR A 202 3.35 12.07 -7.40
N ARG A 203 3.99 13.24 -7.43
CA ARG A 203 5.39 13.39 -7.06
C ARG A 203 5.62 13.04 -5.60
N SER A 204 4.75 13.50 -4.69
CA SER A 204 4.84 13.16 -3.28
C SER A 204 4.77 11.65 -3.02
N LEU A 205 3.97 10.93 -3.83
CA LEU A 205 3.93 9.47 -3.80
C LEU A 205 5.26 8.89 -4.29
N LEU A 206 5.73 9.29 -5.48
CA LEU A 206 6.95 8.78 -6.09
C LEU A 206 8.22 9.07 -5.27
N ASP A 207 8.33 10.27 -4.72
CA ASP A 207 9.48 10.74 -3.94
C ASP A 207 9.52 10.13 -2.53
N SER A 208 8.40 9.57 -2.07
CA SER A 208 8.37 8.92 -0.76
C SER A 208 9.27 7.69 -0.77
N SER A 209 10.26 7.69 0.13
CA SER A 209 11.17 6.58 0.36
C SER A 209 10.40 5.37 0.89
N GLY A 210 9.76 4.62 -0.01
CA GLY A 210 8.84 3.55 0.36
C GLY A 210 7.80 3.18 -0.69
N PHE A 211 7.48 4.07 -1.64
CA PHE A 211 6.42 3.84 -2.63
C PHE A 211 6.63 2.59 -3.51
N GLY A 212 7.88 2.14 -3.70
CA GLY A 212 8.21 0.89 -4.42
C GLY A 212 8.60 -0.32 -3.54
N ILE A 213 8.62 -0.19 -2.20
CA ILE A 213 9.10 -1.25 -1.29
C ILE A 213 8.08 -1.60 -0.21
N ARG A 214 7.18 -0.68 0.17
CA ARG A 214 6.18 -0.82 1.25
C ARG A 214 4.76 -0.63 0.74
N CYS A 215 4.44 -1.45 -0.25
CA CYS A 215 3.36 -1.30 -1.20
C CYS A 215 1.99 -1.27 -0.52
N PHE A 216 1.29 -0.14 -0.60
CA PHE A 216 -0.11 0.00 -0.19
C PHE A 216 -0.99 -1.15 -0.74
N GLY A 217 -2.03 -1.50 0.02
CA GLY A 217 -2.95 -2.58 -0.35
C GLY A 217 -3.93 -2.14 -1.42
N ALA A 218 -4.24 -0.84 -1.50
CA ALA A 218 -5.07 -0.31 -2.59
C ALA A 218 -4.68 1.09 -3.06
N LEU A 219 -4.70 1.32 -4.36
CA LEU A 219 -4.54 2.64 -4.99
C LEU A 219 -5.62 2.85 -6.04
N GLY A 220 -6.52 3.80 -5.77
CA GLY A 220 -7.53 4.25 -6.72
C GLY A 220 -7.23 5.68 -7.16
N LEU A 221 -6.83 5.86 -8.42
CA LEU A 221 -6.55 7.18 -8.97
C LEU A 221 -7.64 7.62 -9.95
N LYS A 222 -7.70 8.94 -10.18
CA LYS A 222 -8.48 9.57 -11.24
C LYS A 222 -7.56 10.05 -12.35
N TYR A 223 -8.15 10.38 -13.49
CA TYR A 223 -7.44 10.95 -14.61
C TYR A 223 -7.52 12.47 -14.57
N TYR A 224 -6.37 13.10 -14.73
CA TYR A 224 -6.24 14.55 -14.80
C TYR A 224 -5.63 15.02 -16.14
N GLY A 225 -5.29 14.12 -17.06
CA GLY A 225 -4.62 14.47 -18.32
C GLY A 225 -3.26 13.80 -18.44
N PRO A 226 -2.33 14.36 -19.25
CA PRO A 226 -0.99 13.83 -19.48
C PRO A 226 -0.17 13.55 -18.21
N GLU A 227 -0.47 14.24 -17.11
CA GLU A 227 0.17 14.05 -15.81
C GLU A 227 -0.15 12.67 -15.22
N SER A 228 -1.41 12.22 -15.33
CA SER A 228 -1.81 10.86 -14.93
C SER A 228 -1.16 9.81 -15.83
N GLU A 229 -0.96 10.10 -17.12
CA GLU A 229 -0.28 9.19 -18.06
C GLU A 229 1.19 9.04 -17.73
N THR A 230 1.85 10.17 -17.45
CA THR A 230 3.25 10.24 -17.03
C THR A 230 3.47 9.51 -15.72
N PHE A 231 2.54 9.71 -14.76
CA PHE A 231 2.54 8.96 -13.51
C PHE A 231 2.44 7.46 -13.81
N LEU A 232 1.41 7.01 -14.51
CA LEU A 232 1.18 5.59 -14.85
C LEU A 232 2.12 5.01 -15.91
N SER A 233 3.26 5.65 -16.15
CA SER A 233 4.30 5.13 -17.02
C SER A 233 4.74 3.73 -16.62
N THR A 234 5.53 3.10 -17.50
CA THR A 234 6.13 1.78 -17.27
C THR A 234 6.81 1.67 -15.89
N LEU A 235 7.34 2.77 -15.35
CA LEU A 235 7.95 2.80 -14.00
C LEU A 235 6.97 2.43 -12.88
N ILE A 236 5.73 2.93 -12.93
CA ILE A 236 4.73 2.60 -11.90
C ILE A 236 4.19 1.21 -12.12
N MET A 237 3.95 0.79 -13.35
CA MET A 237 3.54 -0.59 -13.62
C MET A 237 4.61 -1.59 -13.17
N GLU A 238 5.88 -1.28 -13.41
CA GLU A 238 7.02 -2.03 -12.89
C GLU A 238 7.04 -2.02 -11.35
N ALA A 239 6.81 -0.86 -10.72
CA ALA A 239 6.71 -0.78 -9.27
C ALA A 239 5.56 -1.64 -8.71
N ILE A 240 4.40 -1.68 -9.36
CA ILE A 240 3.24 -2.51 -9.00
C ILE A 240 3.55 -4.01 -9.14
N VAL A 241 4.20 -4.42 -10.23
CA VAL A 241 4.58 -5.83 -10.43
C VAL A 241 5.66 -6.25 -9.43
N ASN A 242 6.67 -5.41 -9.20
CA ASN A 242 7.72 -5.65 -8.19
C ASN A 242 7.15 -5.66 -6.76
N ALA A 243 6.16 -4.81 -6.51
CA ALA A 243 5.42 -4.76 -5.26
C ALA A 243 4.68 -6.07 -4.98
N TRP A 244 3.90 -6.52 -5.96
CA TRP A 244 3.20 -7.79 -5.91
C TRP A 244 4.18 -8.96 -5.81
N ASP A 245 5.32 -8.92 -6.50
CA ASP A 245 6.30 -10.01 -6.46
C ASP A 245 6.87 -10.24 -5.05
N LYS A 246 7.08 -9.14 -4.31
CA LYS A 246 7.56 -9.18 -2.92
C LYS A 246 6.45 -9.43 -1.90
N ALA A 247 5.19 -9.19 -2.25
CA ALA A 247 4.06 -9.37 -1.37
C ALA A 247 3.42 -10.77 -1.53
N ASP A 248 2.98 -11.34 -0.42
CA ASP A 248 2.10 -12.52 -0.38
C ASP A 248 0.62 -12.13 -0.21
N ASN A 249 0.29 -10.84 -0.36
CA ASN A 249 -0.98 -10.24 0.06
C ASN A 249 -1.84 -9.71 -1.10
N TYR A 250 -3.06 -9.30 -0.74
CA TYR A 250 -4.00 -8.60 -1.61
C TYR A 250 -3.43 -7.29 -2.16
N LEU A 251 -3.57 -7.07 -3.47
CA LEU A 251 -3.20 -5.84 -4.14
C LEU A 251 -4.34 -5.42 -5.08
N TYR A 252 -4.76 -4.15 -4.95
CA TYR A 252 -5.73 -3.54 -5.84
C TYR A 252 -5.25 -2.20 -6.35
N VAL A 253 -4.97 -2.08 -7.63
CA VAL A 253 -4.71 -0.79 -8.26
C VAL A 253 -5.74 -0.57 -9.34
N CYS A 254 -6.42 0.56 -9.32
CA CYS A 254 -7.38 0.93 -10.35
C CYS A 254 -7.12 2.36 -10.76
N THR A 255 -6.98 2.57 -12.05
CA THR A 255 -6.73 3.87 -12.61
C THR A 255 -7.34 3.96 -14.00
N PRO A 256 -7.76 5.14 -14.46
CA PRO A 256 -8.22 5.28 -15.82
C PRO A 256 -7.05 4.97 -16.79
N ARG A 257 -7.40 4.48 -17.96
CA ARG A 257 -6.47 3.89 -18.93
C ARG A 257 -6.10 4.89 -20.00
N TYR A 258 -4.80 5.01 -20.21
CA TYR A 258 -4.21 5.79 -21.31
C TYR A 258 -3.09 5.05 -22.04
N THR A 259 -2.57 4.00 -21.42
CA THR A 259 -1.58 3.13 -22.03
C THR A 259 -2.25 2.09 -22.92
N GLY A 260 -1.63 1.86 -24.07
CA GLY A 260 -1.93 0.73 -24.93
C GLY A 260 -1.56 -0.59 -24.27
N LEU A 261 -1.84 -1.67 -25.00
CA LEU A 261 -1.44 -3.00 -24.60
C LEU A 261 0.10 -3.13 -24.56
N GLU A 262 0.79 -2.43 -25.47
CA GLU A 262 2.24 -2.50 -25.65
C GLU A 262 3.03 -2.02 -24.43
N GLU A 263 2.59 -0.94 -23.79
CA GLU A 263 3.23 -0.41 -22.59
C GLU A 263 3.13 -1.40 -21.43
N VAL A 264 1.99 -2.08 -21.27
CA VAL A 264 1.83 -3.13 -20.26
C VAL A 264 2.71 -4.36 -20.61
N LEU A 265 2.85 -4.67 -21.90
CA LEU A 265 3.77 -5.72 -22.37
C LEU A 265 5.25 -5.34 -22.19
N SER A 266 5.57 -4.04 -22.14
CA SER A 266 6.93 -3.55 -21.90
C SER A 266 7.39 -3.71 -20.45
N VAL A 267 6.45 -3.94 -19.51
CA VAL A 267 6.77 -4.13 -18.09
C VAL A 267 7.66 -5.38 -17.92
N PRO A 268 8.82 -5.27 -17.27
CA PRO A 268 9.70 -6.41 -17.02
C PRO A 268 8.98 -7.51 -16.23
N VAL A 269 9.27 -8.76 -16.56
CA VAL A 269 8.77 -9.92 -15.81
C VAL A 269 9.78 -10.30 -14.73
N PRO A 270 9.42 -10.30 -13.43
CA PRO A 270 10.35 -10.70 -12.37
C PRO A 270 10.85 -12.14 -12.55
N PRO A 271 12.05 -12.49 -12.01
CA PRO A 271 12.57 -13.85 -12.08
C PRO A 271 11.62 -14.87 -11.43
N GLY A 272 11.34 -15.99 -12.11
CA GLY A 272 10.44 -17.04 -11.60
C GLY A 272 8.95 -16.69 -11.70
N VAL A 273 8.61 -15.57 -12.32
CA VAL A 273 7.25 -15.20 -12.69
C VAL A 273 7.03 -15.52 -14.17
N SER A 274 5.88 -16.08 -14.49
CA SER A 274 5.41 -16.22 -15.88
C SER A 274 4.37 -15.16 -16.20
N ARG A 275 4.30 -14.70 -17.45
CA ARG A 275 3.31 -13.73 -17.92
C ARG A 275 2.51 -14.31 -19.09
N ARG A 276 1.19 -14.13 -19.08
CA ARG A 276 0.28 -14.55 -20.16
C ARG A 276 -0.61 -13.38 -20.55
N LEU A 277 -0.89 -13.27 -21.84
CA LEU A 277 -1.88 -12.35 -22.39
C LEU A 277 -3.11 -13.16 -22.80
N LEU A 278 -4.28 -12.71 -22.36
CA LEU A 278 -5.56 -13.34 -22.63
C LEU A 278 -6.53 -12.27 -23.14
N LYS A 279 -7.40 -12.63 -24.08
CA LYS A 279 -8.41 -11.72 -24.64
C LYS A 279 -9.80 -12.21 -24.28
N ALA A 280 -10.66 -11.31 -23.80
CA ALA A 280 -12.07 -11.64 -23.59
C ALA A 280 -12.77 -11.95 -24.93
N LYS A 281 -13.68 -12.92 -24.96
CA LYS A 281 -14.46 -13.26 -26.17
C LYS A 281 -15.39 -12.14 -26.60
N ASP A 282 -16.18 -11.65 -25.67
CA ASP A 282 -17.32 -10.77 -25.96
C ASP A 282 -17.13 -9.34 -25.42
N GLU A 283 -15.97 -9.07 -24.82
CA GLU A 283 -15.67 -7.77 -24.24
C GLU A 283 -14.44 -7.17 -24.92
N ASN A 284 -14.42 -5.85 -25.17
CA ASN A 284 -13.20 -5.15 -25.57
C ASN A 284 -12.27 -5.02 -24.36
N LYS A 285 -11.77 -6.17 -23.88
CA LYS A 285 -10.92 -6.29 -22.70
C LYS A 285 -9.81 -7.28 -22.93
N TYR A 286 -8.68 -6.96 -22.33
CA TYR A 286 -7.49 -7.80 -22.31
C TYR A 286 -7.09 -8.04 -20.87
N PHE A 287 -6.65 -9.25 -20.59
CA PHE A 287 -6.14 -9.64 -19.29
C PHE A 287 -4.68 -10.02 -19.44
N MET A 288 -3.82 -9.35 -18.69
CA MET A 288 -2.43 -9.75 -18.55
C MET A 288 -2.26 -10.40 -17.18
N VAL A 289 -1.86 -11.67 -17.16
CA VAL A 289 -1.78 -12.45 -15.92
C VAL A 289 -0.33 -12.78 -15.65
N TRP A 290 0.16 -12.38 -14.49
CA TRP A 290 1.43 -12.82 -13.93
C TRP A 290 1.18 -13.92 -12.91
N SER A 291 1.99 -14.98 -12.93
CA SER A 291 1.85 -16.13 -12.03
C SER A 291 3.21 -16.54 -11.46
N LYS A 292 3.29 -16.67 -10.13
CA LYS A 292 4.44 -17.25 -9.41
C LYS A 292 4.31 -18.77 -9.36
N GLU A 293 5.43 -19.48 -9.20
CA GLU A 293 5.44 -20.94 -8.99
C GLU A 293 4.59 -21.38 -7.78
N LYS A 294 4.51 -20.54 -6.74
CA LYS A 294 3.73 -20.80 -5.51
C LYS A 294 2.22 -20.59 -5.67
N GLY A 295 1.73 -20.28 -6.89
CA GLY A 295 0.30 -20.14 -7.19
C GLY A 295 -0.29 -18.75 -6.95
N SER A 296 0.47 -17.79 -6.39
CA SER A 296 0.02 -16.39 -6.34
C SER A 296 -0.04 -15.82 -7.75
N MET A 297 -1.10 -15.05 -8.03
CA MET A 297 -1.37 -14.45 -9.34
C MET A 297 -1.69 -12.96 -9.21
N LEU A 298 -1.31 -12.21 -10.23
CA LEU A 298 -1.69 -10.81 -10.44
C LEU A 298 -2.33 -10.72 -11.82
N SER A 299 -3.51 -10.10 -11.92
CA SER A 299 -4.10 -9.78 -13.21
C SER A 299 -4.12 -8.28 -13.43
N CYS A 300 -3.67 -7.84 -14.59
CA CYS A 300 -3.95 -6.51 -15.14
C CYS A 300 -5.10 -6.64 -16.13
N THR A 301 -6.25 -6.10 -15.78
CA THR A 301 -7.39 -5.95 -16.69
C THR A 301 -7.28 -4.61 -17.39
N ILE A 302 -7.28 -4.65 -18.71
CA ILE A 302 -7.32 -3.47 -19.56
C ILE A 302 -8.70 -3.40 -20.22
N ASP A 303 -9.53 -2.46 -19.77
CA ASP A 303 -10.90 -2.27 -20.23
C ASP A 303 -10.97 -1.08 -21.20
N TYR A 304 -11.24 -1.38 -22.48
CA TYR A 304 -11.35 -0.35 -23.52
C TYR A 304 -12.71 0.37 -23.47
N VAL A 305 -13.75 -0.25 -22.90
CA VAL A 305 -15.09 0.35 -22.83
C VAL A 305 -15.13 1.36 -21.69
N GLU A 306 -14.65 0.95 -20.52
CA GLU A 306 -14.60 1.79 -19.32
C GLU A 306 -13.40 2.76 -19.33
N HIS A 307 -12.52 2.68 -20.33
CA HIS A 307 -11.24 3.38 -20.37
C HIS A 307 -10.49 3.25 -19.03
N LYS A 308 -10.30 2.00 -18.57
CA LYS A 308 -9.74 1.68 -17.25
C LYS A 308 -8.68 0.59 -17.32
N ILE A 309 -7.65 0.71 -16.49
CA ILE A 309 -6.68 -0.35 -16.22
C ILE A 309 -6.70 -0.66 -14.73
N SER A 310 -6.73 -1.95 -14.39
CA SER A 310 -6.72 -2.38 -13.00
C SER A 310 -5.85 -3.60 -12.75
N PHE A 311 -5.05 -3.55 -11.68
CA PHE A 311 -4.23 -4.64 -11.19
C PHE A 311 -4.89 -5.26 -9.96
N ASN A 312 -5.14 -6.56 -10.00
CA ASN A 312 -5.84 -7.30 -8.94
C ASN A 312 -5.03 -8.53 -8.53
N SER A 313 -4.82 -8.69 -7.22
CA SER A 313 -4.33 -9.93 -6.61
C SER A 313 -5.18 -10.26 -5.37
N PRO A 314 -5.86 -11.42 -5.30
CA PRO A 314 -5.99 -12.39 -6.39
C PRO A 314 -6.77 -11.79 -7.59
N PRO A 315 -6.61 -12.36 -8.79
CA PRO A 315 -7.40 -11.99 -9.97
C PRO A 315 -8.90 -12.11 -9.72
N GLU A 316 -9.69 -11.30 -10.42
CA GLU A 316 -11.16 -11.45 -10.44
C GLU A 316 -11.55 -12.82 -11.00
N GLU A 317 -12.64 -13.40 -10.47
CA GLU A 317 -13.11 -14.75 -10.85
C GLU A 317 -13.28 -14.92 -12.36
N ARG A 318 -13.67 -13.84 -13.07
CA ARG A 318 -13.86 -13.82 -14.52
C ARG A 318 -12.61 -14.20 -15.32
N VAL A 319 -11.42 -13.96 -14.76
CA VAL A 319 -10.14 -14.32 -15.42
C VAL A 319 -9.97 -15.84 -15.53
N TYR A 320 -10.67 -16.61 -14.68
CA TYR A 320 -10.57 -18.07 -14.65
C TYR A 320 -11.67 -18.78 -15.43
N ASP A 321 -12.67 -18.07 -15.94
CA ASP A 321 -13.76 -18.70 -16.68
C ASP A 321 -13.33 -18.96 -18.13
N PRO A 322 -13.05 -20.22 -18.52
CA PRO A 322 -12.62 -20.55 -19.88
C PRO A 322 -13.70 -20.22 -20.92
N ASN A 323 -14.97 -20.09 -20.50
CA ASN A 323 -16.03 -19.69 -21.40
C ASN A 323 -15.90 -18.24 -21.82
N ASN A 324 -15.25 -17.39 -21.03
CA ASN A 324 -15.11 -15.95 -21.30
C ASN A 324 -13.86 -15.58 -22.11
N MET A 325 -12.98 -16.55 -22.40
CA MET A 325 -11.64 -16.29 -22.95
C MET A 325 -11.46 -16.85 -24.36
N CYS A 326 -10.91 -16.04 -25.27
CA CYS A 326 -10.31 -16.50 -26.51
C CYS A 326 -8.89 -16.99 -26.20
N LEU A 327 -8.62 -18.26 -26.51
CA LEU A 327 -7.26 -18.82 -26.44
C LEU A 327 -6.39 -18.33 -27.59
#